data_AF-A0AAW1WA24-F1
#
_entry.id   AF-A0AAW1WA24-F1
#
_cell.length_a   1.000
_cell.length_b   1.000
_cell.length_c   1.000
_cell.angle_alpha   90.00
_cell.angle_beta   90.00
_cell.angle_gamma   90.00
#
_symmetry.space_group_name_H-M   'P 1'
#
loop_
_entity.id
_entity.type
_entity.pdbx_description
1 polymer ?
#
loop_
_entity_poly.entity_id
_entity_poly.type
_entity_poly.pdbx_seq_one_letter_code
_entity_poly.pdbx_strand_id
1 'polypeptide(L)'
;MLEEGEDFIDVLNPCTEKGTAALGDSNVRNLKRGDVLQLERKGCFRCDVPYLRASKPIVLFAIPDGRQQAGLKRKICSVSTDLH
;
A
#
# COMPACT_ATOMS: atom_id res chain seq x y z
N MET A 1 -35.37 -13.65 2.12
CA MET A 1 -34.58 -14.28 1.05
C MET A 1 -34.16 -13.14 0.13
N LEU A 2 -32.91 -12.70 0.24
CA LEU A 2 -32.36 -11.68 -0.66
C LEU A 2 -31.73 -12.43 -1.84
N GLU A 3 -32.12 -11.97 -3.02
CA GLU A 3 -31.97 -12.58 -4.33
C GLU A 3 -30.50 -12.82 -4.68
N GLU A 4 -30.14 -14.08 -4.96
CA GLU A 4 -28.86 -14.46 -5.55
C GLU A 4 -28.84 -13.96 -7.00
N GLY A 5 -28.09 -12.89 -7.29
CA GLY A 5 -27.96 -12.42 -8.66
C GLY A 5 -27.33 -11.05 -8.88
N GLU A 6 -26.94 -10.32 -7.83
CA GLU A 6 -26.21 -9.08 -8.04
C GLU A 6 -24.76 -9.40 -8.44
N ASP A 7 -24.44 -9.12 -9.71
CA ASP A 7 -23.09 -9.11 -10.25
C ASP A 7 -22.19 -8.18 -9.41
N PHE A 8 -21.51 -8.75 -8.41
CA PHE A 8 -20.53 -8.07 -7.55
C PHE A 8 -19.33 -7.48 -8.31
N ILE A 9 -19.27 -7.67 -9.64
CA ILE A 9 -18.15 -7.31 -10.49
C ILE A 9 -18.20 -5.84 -10.94
N ASP A 10 -19.36 -5.18 -10.95
CA ASP A 10 -19.48 -3.76 -11.39
C ASP A 10 -19.29 -2.72 -10.27
N VAL A 11 -19.24 -3.14 -9.00
CA VAL A 11 -18.91 -2.24 -7.86
C VAL A 11 -17.40 -2.20 -7.59
N LEU A 12 -16.62 -3.02 -8.29
CA LEU A 12 -15.17 -2.98 -8.24
C LEU A 12 -14.67 -1.80 -9.09
N ASN A 13 -14.55 -0.64 -8.45
CA ASN A 13 -13.93 0.54 -9.02
C ASN A 13 -12.65 0.18 -9.83
N PRO A 14 -12.62 0.40 -11.16
CA PRO A 14 -11.65 -0.19 -12.09
C PRO A 14 -10.19 0.30 -11.89
N CYS A 15 -9.97 1.25 -10.98
CA CYS A 15 -8.66 1.61 -10.45
C CYS A 15 -8.59 1.25 -8.96
N THR A 16 -8.49 -0.04 -8.66
CA THR A 16 -8.39 -0.58 -7.30
C THR A 16 -6.99 -0.39 -6.69
N GLU A 17 -6.00 -0.03 -7.51
CA GLU A 17 -4.64 0.28 -7.09
C GLU A 17 -4.21 1.70 -7.47
N LYS A 18 -3.63 2.43 -6.52
CA LYS A 18 -2.88 3.67 -6.79
C LYS A 18 -1.43 3.47 -6.36
N GLY A 19 -0.54 3.32 -7.33
CA GLY A 19 0.90 3.27 -7.12
C GLY A 19 1.46 4.67 -6.87
N THR A 20 2.19 4.88 -5.78
CA THR A 20 2.94 6.12 -5.52
C THR A 20 4.40 5.74 -5.30
N ALA A 21 5.31 6.30 -6.11
CA ALA A 21 6.74 6.23 -5.83
C ALA A 21 7.10 7.22 -4.71
N ALA A 22 7.93 6.78 -3.77
CA ALA A 22 8.46 7.62 -2.71
C ALA A 22 9.96 7.37 -2.54
N LEU A 23 10.65 8.38 -2.03
CA LEU A 23 12.00 8.24 -1.51
C LEU A 23 11.89 8.00 0.00
N GLY A 24 12.59 6.99 0.49
CA GLY A 24 12.63 6.66 1.91
C GLY A 24 14.04 6.75 2.46
N ASP A 25 14.14 7.14 3.73
CA ASP A 25 15.40 7.19 4.46
C ASP A 25 16.04 5.81 4.59
N SER A 26 17.35 5.77 4.86
CA SER A 26 18.11 4.52 5.02
C SER A 26 17.47 3.51 5.98
N ASN A 27 16.71 3.99 6.97
CA ASN A 27 16.00 3.15 7.94
C ASN A 27 14.94 2.25 7.29
N VAL A 28 14.32 2.64 6.17
CA VAL A 28 13.32 1.79 5.50
C VAL A 28 13.95 0.50 4.93
N ARG A 29 15.28 0.46 4.73
CA ARG A 29 15.98 -0.76 4.30
C ARG A 29 15.91 -1.89 5.33
N ASN A 30 15.71 -1.57 6.60
CA ASN A 30 15.65 -2.56 7.68
C ASN A 30 14.24 -3.13 7.90
N LEU A 31 13.24 -2.64 7.17
CA LEU A 31 11.87 -3.15 7.27
C LEU A 31 11.79 -4.59 6.81
N LYS A 32 11.14 -5.41 7.62
CA LYS A 32 10.80 -6.79 7.32
C LYS A 32 9.38 -6.87 6.79
N ARG A 33 9.07 -7.96 6.08
CA ARG A 33 7.69 -8.26 5.69
C ARG A 33 6.82 -8.32 6.94
N GLY A 34 5.71 -7.59 6.91
CA GLY A 34 4.76 -7.50 8.01
C GLY A 34 4.97 -6.30 8.92
N ASP A 35 6.13 -5.66 8.90
CA ASP A 35 6.39 -4.45 9.69
C ASP A 35 5.40 -3.35 9.29
N VAL A 36 4.97 -2.59 10.29
CA VAL A 36 4.07 -1.45 10.12
C VAL A 36 4.84 -0.17 10.35
N LEU A 37 4.68 0.78 9.45
CA LEU A 37 5.28 2.12 9.57
C LEU A 37 4.25 3.19 9.23
N GLN A 38 4.45 4.38 9.77
CA GLN A 38 3.66 5.54 9.45
C GLN A 38 4.50 6.49 8.58
N LEU A 39 3.98 6.81 7.40
CA LEU A 39 4.56 7.85 6.56
C LEU A 39 3.83 9.16 6.85
N GLU A 40 4.60 10.19 7.20
CA GLU A 40 4.10 11.52 7.53
C GLU A 40 3.14 12.04 6.45
N ARG A 41 1.92 12.41 6.87
CA ARG A 41 0.82 12.89 6.01
C ARG A 41 0.35 11.92 4.90
N LYS A 42 0.85 10.68 4.86
CA LYS A 42 0.44 9.64 3.89
C LYS A 42 -0.36 8.51 4.54
N GLY A 43 -0.18 8.29 5.85
CA GLY A 43 -0.90 7.29 6.64
C GLY A 43 -0.03 6.12 7.11
N CYS A 44 -0.67 5.09 7.64
CA CYS A 44 -0.02 3.86 8.08
C CYS A 44 0.05 2.83 6.95
N PHE A 45 1.17 2.13 6.87
CA PHE A 45 1.43 1.14 5.83
C PHE A 45 2.07 -0.12 6.42
N ARG A 46 1.73 -1.27 5.83
CA ARG A 46 2.37 -2.56 6.10
C ARG A 46 3.35 -2.89 4.98
N CYS A 47 4.55 -3.32 5.34
CA CYS A 47 5.54 -3.84 4.40
C CYS A 47 5.11 -5.21 3.86
N ASP A 48 4.93 -5.33 2.55
CA ASP A 48 4.67 -6.61 1.89
C ASP A 48 5.94 -7.18 1.25
N VAL A 49 6.72 -6.33 0.58
CA VAL A 49 8.02 -6.70 0.02
C VAL A 49 9.09 -5.82 0.67
N PRO A 50 10.01 -6.39 1.47
CA PRO A 50 11.11 -5.63 2.06
C PRO A 50 12.12 -5.19 1.00
N TYR A 51 13.06 -4.32 1.39
CA TYR A 51 14.12 -3.90 0.47
C TYR A 51 15.04 -5.09 0.16
N LEU A 52 15.23 -5.42 -1.13
CA LEU A 52 16.24 -6.38 -1.55
C LEU A 52 17.45 -5.70 -2.19
N ARG A 53 17.21 -4.77 -3.11
CA ARG A 53 18.24 -4.04 -3.89
C ARG A 53 17.59 -2.87 -4.62
N ALA A 54 18.37 -1.97 -5.19
CA ALA A 54 17.84 -0.80 -5.92
C ALA A 54 16.83 -1.17 -7.04
N SER A 55 17.04 -2.28 -7.74
CA SER A 55 16.10 -2.78 -8.77
C SER A 55 14.87 -3.50 -8.22
N LYS A 56 14.78 -3.70 -6.90
CA LYS A 56 13.66 -4.32 -6.19
C LYS A 56 13.32 -3.48 -4.95
N PRO A 57 12.61 -2.35 -5.14
CA PRO A 57 12.27 -1.43 -4.06
C PRO A 57 11.28 -2.05 -3.07
N ILE A 58 11.10 -1.39 -1.94
CA ILE A 58 10.14 -1.80 -0.91
C ILE A 58 8.72 -1.61 -1.44
N VAL A 59 7.82 -2.54 -1.17
CA VAL A 59 6.38 -2.42 -1.46
C VAL A 59 5.59 -2.34 -0.16
N LEU A 60 4.80 -1.27 -0.04
CA LEU A 60 3.98 -0.98 1.12
C LEU A 60 2.50 -0.93 0.76
N PHE A 61 1.65 -1.54 1.59
CA PHE A 61 0.19 -1.45 1.49
C PHE A 61 -0.38 -0.54 2.57
N ALA A 62 -1.23 0.40 2.18
CA ALA A 62 -1.93 1.25 3.16
C ALA A 62 -2.85 0.41 4.05
N ILE A 63 -2.74 0.63 5.36
CA ILE A 63 -3.66 0.07 6.36
C ILE A 63 -4.82 1.07 6.52
N PRO A 64 -6.07 0.65 6.33
CA PRO A 64 -7.21 1.53 6.57
C PRO A 64 -7.37 1.80 8.07
N ASP A 65 -7.37 3.07 8.46
CA ASP A 65 -7.49 3.55 9.86
C ASP A 65 -8.95 3.58 10.38
N GLY A 66 -9.87 2.85 9.73
CA GLY A 66 -11.29 2.80 10.11
C GLY A 66 -12.09 4.09 9.86
N ARG A 67 -11.45 5.23 9.56
CA ARG A 67 -12.10 6.43 9.05
C ARG A 67 -12.57 6.18 7.62
N GLN A 68 -13.85 5.85 7.49
CA GLN A 68 -14.51 5.43 6.25
C GLN A 68 -14.19 6.36 5.07
N GLN A 69 -13.61 5.80 4.01
CA GLN A 69 -13.88 6.25 2.65
C GLN A 69 -14.62 5.11 1.95
N ALA A 70 -15.86 5.38 1.54
CA ALA A 70 -16.64 4.49 0.72
C ALA A 70 -15.83 4.08 -0.53
N GLY A 71 -15.53 2.79 -0.65
CA GLY A 71 -14.66 2.22 -1.67
C GLY A 71 -13.22 2.00 -1.18
N LEU A 72 -12.90 0.78 -0.74
CA LEU A 72 -11.55 0.39 -0.30
C LEU A 72 -10.60 0.34 -1.50
N LYS A 73 -10.02 1.49 -1.86
CA LYS A 73 -8.94 1.58 -2.86
C LYS A 73 -7.64 1.15 -2.19
N ARG A 74 -6.99 0.09 -2.68
CA ARG A 74 -5.69 -0.35 -2.18
C ARG A 74 -4.64 0.66 -2.64
N LYS A 75 -3.96 1.31 -1.71
CA LYS A 75 -2.87 2.23 -2.04
C LYS A 75 -1.54 1.50 -1.88
N ILE A 76 -0.77 1.46 -2.96
CA ILE A 76 0.54 0.81 -3.02
C ILE A 76 1.58 1.93 -3.04
N CYS A 77 2.54 1.89 -2.12
CA CYS A 77 3.66 2.81 -2.11
C CYS A 77 4.95 2.03 -2.38
N SER A 78 5.67 2.39 -3.45
CA SER A 78 7.00 1.84 -3.73
C SER A 78 8.05 2.80 -3.22
N VAL A 79 8.90 2.34 -2.30
CA VAL A 79 9.92 3.18 -1.68
C VAL A 79 11.29 2.80 -2.22
N SER A 80 11.92 3.73 -2.92
CA SER A 80 13.33 3.64 -3.31
C SER A 80 14.18 4.33 -2.25
N THR A 81 15.36 3.79 -1.99
CA THR A 81 16.31 4.42 -1.07
C THR A 81 17.36 5.09 -1.92
N ASP A 82 17.55 6.38 -1.69
CA ASP A 82 18.59 7.15 -2.37
C ASP A 82 19.96 6.64 -1.89
N LEU A 83 20.85 6.35 -2.83
CA LEU A 83 22.20 5.89 -2.56
C LEU A 83 23.14 7.09 -2.78
N HIS A 84 23.21 7.99 -1.80
CA HIS A 84 24.32 8.93 -1.67
C HIS A 84 25.39 8.32 -0.75
#